data_AF-W4LL15-F1
#
_entry.id   AF-W4LL15-F1
#
_cell.length_a   1.000
_cell.length_b   1.000
_cell.length_c   1.000
_cell.angle_alpha   90.00
_cell.angle_beta   90.00
_cell.angle_gamma   90.00
#
_symmetry.space_group_name_H-M   'P 1'
#
loop_
_entity.id
_entity.type
_entity.pdbx_description
1 polymer ?
#
loop_
_entity_poly.entity_id
_entity_poly.type
_entity_poly.pdbx_seq_one_letter_code
_entity_poly.pdbx_strand_id
1 'polypeptide(L)' 'MGTRPPKPHTILPGMFVRIRAPIAKREAALLVTERALGADQGGRYVLVVNGENVVEYRRVEIGAAMDHMRVIEKGLQPDD' A
#
# COMPACT_ATOMS: atom_id res chain seq x y z
N MET A 1 0.54 18.96 51.21
CA MET A 1 1.61 18.42 50.35
C MET A 1 0.95 17.82 49.12
N GLY A 2 0.72 18.62 48.07
CA GLY A 2 -0.02 18.20 46.87
C GLY A 2 0.94 17.98 45.70
N THR A 3 1.06 16.74 45.24
CA THR A 3 1.86 16.39 44.06
C THR A 3 1.07 16.72 42.79
N ARG A 4 1.45 17.83 42.15
CA ARG A 4 0.96 18.25 40.83
C ARG A 4 1.33 17.20 39.76
N PRO A 5 0.41 16.79 38.85
CA PRO A 5 0.73 15.85 37.79
C PRO A 5 1.76 16.44 36.79
N PRO A 6 2.67 15.64 36.23
CA PRO A 6 3.62 16.12 35.22
C PRO A 6 2.85 16.46 33.93
N LYS A 7 2.98 17.70 33.47
CA LYS A 7 2.39 18.16 32.19
C LYS A 7 3.10 17.45 31.02
N PRO A 8 2.39 16.98 29.99
CA PRO A 8 3.04 16.38 28.82
C PRO A 8 3.93 17.41 28.13
N HIS A 9 5.15 16.95 27.85
CA HIS A 9 6.31 17.68 27.39
C HIS A 9 6.00 18.53 26.16
N THR A 10 6.16 19.85 26.32
CA THR A 10 6.17 20.85 25.26
C THR A 10 7.22 20.48 24.22
N ILE A 11 6.82 20.41 22.95
CA ILE A 11 7.75 20.29 21.81
C ILE A 11 8.67 21.51 21.85
N LEU A 12 9.96 21.29 22.11
CA LEU A 12 10.96 22.36 22.16
C LEU A 12 11.32 22.80 20.72
N PRO A 13 11.46 24.10 20.46
CA PRO A 13 11.94 24.59 19.17
C PRO A 13 13.32 23.99 18.85
N GLY A 14 13.48 23.38 17.67
CA GLY A 14 14.72 22.69 17.26
C GLY A 14 14.62 21.15 17.20
N MET A 15 13.49 20.57 17.60
CA MET A 15 13.24 19.13 17.43
C MET A 15 12.79 18.81 16.00
N PHE A 16 13.51 17.89 15.35
CA PHE A 16 13.05 17.26 14.11
C PHE A 16 11.99 16.22 14.44
N VAL A 17 10.74 16.47 14.06
CA VAL A 17 9.64 15.51 14.19
C VAL A 17 9.35 14.84 12.85
N ARG A 18 9.30 13.51 12.83
CA ARG A 18 8.88 12.74 11.66
C ARG A 18 7.39 12.44 11.77
N ILE A 19 6.57 13.29 11.17
CA ILE A 19 5.12 13.07 11.08
C ILE A 19 4.86 11.99 10.03
N ARG A 20 4.24 10.88 10.45
CA ARG A 20 3.70 9.87 9.53
C ARG A 20 2.19 10.07 9.45
N ALA A 21 1.72 10.75 8.42
CA ALA A 21 0.30 10.89 8.13
C ALA A 21 -0.13 9.73 7.19
N PRO A 22 -1.07 8.87 7.59
CA PRO A 22 -1.65 7.90 6.66
C PRO A 22 -2.51 8.65 5.64
N ILE A 23 -1.98 8.78 4.42
CA ILE A 23 -2.68 9.40 3.28
C ILE A 23 -3.70 8.37 2.77
N ALA A 24 -4.95 8.50 3.24
CA ALA A 24 -6.14 7.80 2.78
C ALA A 24 -6.11 6.25 2.77
N LYS A 25 -6.99 5.61 3.54
CA LYS A 25 -7.38 4.22 3.27
C LYS A 25 -8.18 4.20 1.97
N ARG A 26 -7.60 3.67 0.89
CA ARG A 26 -8.36 3.40 -0.34
C ARG A 26 -9.23 2.17 -0.08
N GLU A 27 -10.54 2.36 0.04
CA GLU A 27 -11.48 1.30 0.45
C GLU A 27 -11.71 0.20 -0.60
N ALA A 28 -11.20 0.36 -1.82
CA ALA A 28 -11.31 -0.62 -2.91
C ALA A 28 -9.96 -0.90 -3.60
N ALA A 29 -8.88 -0.89 -2.84
CA ALA A 29 -7.57 -1.28 -3.36
C ALA A 29 -7.47 -2.81 -3.45
N LEU A 30 -7.30 -3.34 -4.66
CA LEU A 30 -6.97 -4.76 -4.83
C LEU A 30 -5.55 -4.99 -4.32
N LEU A 31 -5.40 -5.96 -3.43
CA LEU A 31 -4.13 -6.29 -2.80
C LEU A 31 -3.57 -7.54 -3.47
N VAL A 32 -2.40 -7.40 -4.09
CA VAL A 32 -1.70 -8.51 -4.73
C VAL A 32 -0.39 -8.74 -3.98
N THR A 33 -0.06 -10.00 -3.71
CA THR A 33 1.23 -10.35 -3.10
C THR A 33 2.38 -9.95 -4.02
N GLU A 34 3.47 -9.41 -3.48
CA GLU A 34 4.61 -8.98 -4.32
C GLU A 34 5.19 -10.09 -5.21
N ARG A 35 5.01 -11.37 -4.82
CA ARG A 35 5.44 -12.54 -5.60
C ARG A 35 4.67 -12.73 -6.92
N ALA A 36 3.45 -12.22 -7.01
CA ALA A 36 2.62 -12.31 -8.22
C ALA A 36 2.87 -11.14 -9.19
N LEU A 37 3.70 -10.16 -8.80
CA LEU A 37 4.06 -9.03 -9.65
C LEU A 37 5.28 -9.34 -10.50
N GLY A 38 5.05 -9.49 -11.80
CA GLY A 38 6.07 -9.42 -12.83
C GLY A 38 6.53 -7.99 -13.10
N ALA A 39 7.75 -7.85 -13.60
CA ALA A 39 8.24 -6.61 -14.19
C ALA A 39 8.84 -6.91 -15.56
N ASP A 40 8.49 -6.11 -16.56
CA ASP A 40 9.08 -6.17 -17.90
C ASP A 40 9.55 -4.77 -18.35
N GLN A 41 9.94 -4.64 -19.62
CA GLN A 41 10.39 -3.37 -20.19
C GLN A 41 9.26 -2.31 -20.30
N GLY A 42 8.00 -2.72 -20.21
CA GLY A 42 6.83 -1.85 -20.23
C GLY A 42 6.32 -1.47 -18.84
N GLY A 43 6.64 -2.21 -17.79
CA GLY A 43 6.27 -1.88 -16.42
C GLY A 43 5.93 -3.10 -15.58
N ARG A 44 4.96 -2.94 -14.68
CA ARG A 44 4.50 -4.02 -13.79
C ARG A 44 3.31 -4.75 -14.40
N TYR A 45 3.29 -6.06 -14.24
CA TYR A 45 2.20 -6.92 -14.73
C TYR A 45 1.90 -8.05 -13.74
N VAL A 46 0.72 -8.64 -13.88
CA VAL A 46 0.31 -9.85 -13.19
C VAL A 46 -0.16 -10.86 -14.21
N LEU A 47 -0.06 -12.14 -13.85
CA LEU A 47 -0.63 -13.24 -14.62
C LEU A 47 -1.88 -13.74 -13.88
N VAL A 48 -3.02 -13.66 -14.53
CA VAL A 48 -4.32 -14.07 -13.97
C VAL A 48 -4.77 -15.33 -14.68
N VAL A 49 -5.42 -16.25 -13.98
CA VAL A 49 -6.03 -17.45 -14.59
C VAL A 49 -7.52 -17.20 -14.74
N ASN A 50 -8.01 -17.14 -15.98
CA ASN A 50 -9.43 -16.92 -16.24
C ASN A 50 -10.27 -18.19 -16.02
N GLY A 51 -11.60 -18.07 -16.15
CA GLY A 51 -12.53 -19.19 -15.97
C GLY A 51 -12.38 -20.34 -16.98
N GLU A 52 -11.64 -20.12 -18.07
CA GLU A 52 -11.27 -21.16 -19.05
C GLU A 52 -9.93 -21.84 -18.72
N ASN A 53 -9.37 -21.55 -17.54
CA ASN A 53 -8.08 -22.03 -17.08
C ASN A 53 -6.91 -21.57 -17.98
N VAL A 54 -7.07 -20.42 -18.64
CA VAL A 54 -6.06 -19.79 -19.50
C VAL A 54 -5.36 -18.67 -18.74
N VAL A 55 -4.04 -18.57 -18.91
CA VAL A 55 -3.24 -17.51 -18.29
C VAL A 55 -3.30 -16.24 -19.14
N GLU A 56 -3.79 -15.16 -18.55
CA GLU A 56 -3.84 -13.83 -19.15
C GLU A 56 -2.75 -12.92 -18.58
N TYR A 57 -2.03 -12.25 -19.48
CA TYR A 57 -1.11 -11.18 -19.12
C TYR A 57 -1.90 -9.88 -18.92
N ARG A 58 -1.83 -9.30 -17.72
CA ARG A 58 -2.45 -8.01 -17.43
C ARG A 58 -1.46 -7.02 -16.87
N ARG A 59 -1.34 -5.89 -17.56
CA ARG A 59 -0.52 -4.77 -17.10
C ARG A 59 -1.25 -4.03 -15.99
N VAL A 60 -0.55 -3.73 -14.90
CA VAL A 60 -1.14 -3.11 -13.71
C VAL A 60 -0.36 -1.88 -13.29
N GLU A 61 -1.09 -0.88 -12.81
CA GLU A 61 -0.50 0.25 -12.10
C GLU A 61 -0.47 -0.09 -10.61
N ILE A 62 0.73 -0.12 -10.03
CA ILE A 62 0.92 -0.41 -8.61
C ILE A 62 1.05 0.88 -7.79
N GLY A 63 0.54 0.83 -6.57
CA GLY A 63 0.56 1.93 -5.62
C GLY A 63 1.42 1.64 -4.39
N ALA A 64 0.95 2.14 -3.25
CA ALA A 64 1.63 1.95 -1.96
C ALA A 64 1.88 0.47 -1.63
N ALA A 65 2.99 0.21 -0.94
CA ALA A 65 3.25 -1.08 -0.32
C ALA A 65 2.52 -1.09 1.02
N MET A 66 1.78 -2.16 1.28
CA MET A 66 1.24 -2.45 2.60
C MET A 66 1.78 -3.81 3.01
N ASP A 67 2.74 -3.80 3.93
CA ASP A 67 3.47 -4.98 4.41
C ASP A 67 4.12 -5.79 3.28
N HIS A 68 3.54 -6.95 2.94
CA HIS A 68 4.00 -7.86 1.87
C HIS A 68 3.10 -7.87 0.64
N MET A 69 2.20 -6.90 0.57
CA MET A 69 1.23 -6.74 -0.49
C MET A 69 1.43 -5.40 -1.18
N ARG A 70 1.13 -5.40 -2.48
CA ARG A 70 1.08 -4.22 -3.30
C ARG A 70 -0.38 -3.88 -3.54
N VAL A 71 -0.70 -2.60 -3.35
CA VAL A 71 -1.97 -2.07 -3.83
C VAL A 71 -1.90 -1.97 -5.35
N ILE A 72 -2.89 -2.52 -6.03
CA ILE A 72 -3.15 -2.28 -7.45
C ILE A 72 -4.07 -1.07 -7.55
N GLU A 73 -3.61 -0.03 -8.26
CA GLU A 73 -4.40 1.17 -8.50
C GLU A 73 -5.29 1.03 -9.75
N LYS A 74 -4.80 0.36 -10.79
CA LYS A 74 -5.53 0.09 -12.04
C LYS A 74 -5.07 -1.20 -12.70
N GLY A 75 -5.94 -1.77 -13.52
CA GLY A 75 -5.61 -2.90 -14.42
C GLY A 75 -6.04 -4.27 -13.91
N LEU A 76 -6.71 -4.35 -12.76
CA LEU A 76 -7.27 -5.57 -12.20
C LEU A 76 -8.71 -5.30 -11.72
N GLN A 77 -9.61 -6.25 -11.92
CA GLN A 77 -10.97 -6.22 -11.36
C GLN A 77 -11.05 -7.10 -10.13
N PRO A 78 -12.04 -6.89 -9.23
CA PRO A 78 -12.19 -7.70 -8.02
C PRO A 78 -12.51 -9.18 -8.27
N ASP A 79 -13.03 -9.51 -9.46
CA ASP A 79 -13.50 -10.85 -9.82
C ASP A 79 -12.46 -11.65 -10.65
N ASP A 80 -11.21 -11.15 -10.73
CA ASP A 80 -10.08 -11.76 -11.46
C ASP A 80 -9.21 -12.68 -10.58
#